data_AF-A0A6L7CK25-F1
#
_entry.id   AF-A0A6L7CK25-F1
#
_cell.length_a   1.000
_cell.length_b   1.000
_cell.length_c   1.000
_cell.angle_alpha   90.00
_cell.angle_beta   90.00
_cell.angle_gamma   90.00
#
_symmetry.space_group_name_H-M   'P 1'
#
loop_
_entity.id
_entity.type
_entity.pdbx_description
1 polymer ?
#
loop_
_entity_poly.entity_id
_entity_poly.type
_entity_poly.pdbx_seq_one_letter_code
_entity_poly.pdbx_strand_id
1 'polypeptide(L)'
;MAINNTGSRRLLVTLTALFAALCGLYLLIGGGWLVAIGGSWYYPIAGLVMLGVAWMLWRSKRAALWLYAALLLGTMIWGVWEVGFDFWALTPRSDILVFFGIWLILPFVWRRLVIPASGAVAALVVALLISGSILTWAGFNDPQEINGTLSADATPAEAISPVADQDWPAYGRNQEGQRFSPLKQINADNVHNLKEAWVFRTGDVKQPNDPGEITNEVTPIKVGDTLYLCTAHQRLFALDAASGKEKWHYDPELKTNESFQHVTCRGVSYHEAKAETASPEVMADCPRRIILPVNDGRLIAINAENGKLCETFANKGVLNLQSNMPDTKSGLYEPTSPPIITDKTIVMAGSVTDNFSTRETSGVIRGFDVNTGELLWAFDPGAKDPNAIPSDEHTFTFNSPNSWAPAAYDAKLDLVYLPMGVTTPDIWGGNRTPEQERYASSILALNATTGKLAWSYQTVHHDLWDMDLPAQPTLADITVNGQKVPVIYAPAKTGNIFVLDRRNGELVVPAPEKPVPQGAAKGDYVTPTQPFSELSFRPTKDLSGADMWGATMFDQLVCRVMFHQMRYEGIFTPPSEQGTLVFPGNLGMFEWGGISVDPNREVA
;
A
#
# COMPACT_ATOMS: atom_id res chain seq x y z
N MET A 1 -42.15 -23.60 -47.92
CA MET A 1 -41.00 -23.84 -47.02
C MET A 1 -41.41 -23.46 -45.59
N ALA A 2 -42.04 -24.38 -44.87
CA ALA A 2 -42.56 -24.17 -43.53
C ALA A 2 -42.29 -25.42 -42.69
N ILE A 3 -41.02 -25.74 -42.49
CA ILE A 3 -40.59 -26.88 -41.67
C ILE A 3 -39.34 -26.42 -40.91
N ASN A 4 -39.49 -26.23 -39.59
CA ASN A 4 -38.48 -26.09 -38.50
C ASN A 4 -38.76 -25.01 -37.43
N ASN A 5 -39.85 -24.25 -37.52
CA ASN A 5 -40.07 -23.13 -36.59
C ASN A 5 -40.62 -23.52 -35.20
N THR A 6 -41.16 -24.73 -35.01
CA THR A 6 -41.65 -25.22 -33.71
C THR A 6 -40.52 -25.75 -32.82
N GLY A 7 -39.53 -26.43 -33.39
CA GLY A 7 -38.34 -26.93 -32.68
C GLY A 7 -37.48 -25.80 -32.14
N SER A 8 -37.18 -24.80 -32.97
CA SER A 8 -36.43 -23.59 -32.55
C SER A 8 -37.18 -22.76 -31.50
N ARG A 9 -38.53 -22.71 -31.59
CA ARG A 9 -39.38 -22.04 -30.58
C ARG A 9 -39.26 -22.67 -29.20
N ARG A 10 -39.38 -23.99 -29.13
CA ARG A 10 -39.27 -24.76 -27.88
C ARG A 10 -37.86 -24.72 -27.31
N LEU A 11 -36.84 -24.81 -28.18
CA LEU A 11 -35.43 -24.77 -27.78
C LEU A 11 -35.09 -23.50 -26.99
N LEU A 12 -35.48 -22.32 -27.45
CA LEU A 12 -35.16 -21.06 -26.75
C LEU A 12 -35.80 -20.97 -25.36
N VAL A 13 -37.07 -21.39 -25.23
CA VAL A 13 -37.78 -21.40 -23.94
C VAL A 13 -37.13 -22.43 -23.01
N THR A 14 -36.76 -23.60 -23.53
CA THR A 14 -36.03 -24.63 -22.79
C THR A 14 -34.67 -24.12 -22.30
N LEU A 15 -33.88 -23.46 -23.15
CA LEU A 15 -32.59 -22.89 -22.77
C LEU A 15 -32.74 -21.77 -21.73
N THR A 16 -33.75 -20.91 -21.88
CA THR A 16 -34.06 -19.84 -20.91
C THR A 16 -34.47 -20.43 -19.55
N ALA A 17 -35.32 -21.47 -19.56
CA ALA A 17 -35.73 -22.17 -18.35
C ALA A 17 -34.56 -22.95 -17.72
N LEU A 18 -33.68 -23.54 -18.53
CA LEU A 18 -32.48 -24.24 -18.06
C LEU A 18 -31.51 -23.28 -17.39
N PHE A 19 -31.23 -22.13 -18.00
CA PHE A 19 -30.41 -21.08 -17.38
C PHE A 19 -30.98 -20.67 -16.01
N ALA A 20 -32.29 -20.33 -15.96
CA ALA A 20 -32.95 -20.00 -14.69
C ALA A 20 -32.87 -21.14 -13.67
N ALA A 21 -33.03 -22.40 -14.10
CA ALA A 21 -32.92 -23.56 -13.22
C ALA A 21 -31.51 -23.72 -12.65
N LEU A 22 -30.47 -23.56 -13.48
CA LEU A 22 -29.07 -23.64 -13.05
C LEU A 22 -28.72 -22.52 -12.07
N CYS A 23 -29.12 -21.28 -12.36
CA CYS A 23 -28.95 -20.17 -11.43
C CYS A 23 -29.69 -20.42 -10.12
N GLY A 24 -30.95 -20.88 -10.18
CA GLY A 24 -31.76 -21.17 -9.01
C GLY A 24 -31.18 -22.29 -8.14
N LEU A 25 -30.69 -23.37 -8.75
CA LEU A 25 -30.02 -24.46 -8.04
C LEU A 25 -28.72 -23.99 -7.39
N TYR A 26 -27.91 -23.19 -8.10
CA TYR A 26 -26.66 -22.66 -7.57
C TYR A 26 -26.90 -21.78 -6.34
N LEU A 27 -27.83 -20.82 -6.43
CA LEU A 27 -28.19 -19.94 -5.33
C LEU A 27 -28.82 -20.71 -4.16
N LEU A 28 -29.61 -21.74 -4.44
CA LEU A 28 -30.21 -22.57 -3.39
C LEU A 28 -29.17 -23.39 -2.63
N ILE A 29 -28.29 -24.08 -3.35
CA ILE A 29 -27.27 -24.95 -2.76
C ILE A 29 -26.22 -24.12 -2.04
N GLY A 30 -25.61 -23.15 -2.73
CA GLY A 30 -24.59 -22.28 -2.13
C GLY A 30 -25.17 -21.39 -1.04
N GLY A 31 -26.40 -20.90 -1.22
CA GLY A 31 -27.11 -20.12 -0.21
C GLY A 31 -27.49 -20.93 1.03
N GLY A 32 -27.90 -22.19 0.85
CA GLY A 32 -28.11 -23.11 1.96
C GLY A 32 -26.83 -23.38 2.75
N TRP A 33 -25.70 -23.50 2.05
CA TRP A 33 -24.39 -23.61 2.69
C TRP A 33 -24.02 -22.32 3.44
N LEU A 34 -24.18 -21.15 2.83
CA LEU A 34 -23.92 -19.86 3.47
C LEU A 34 -24.74 -19.68 4.75
N VAL A 35 -26.02 -20.04 4.74
CA VAL A 35 -26.87 -20.00 5.94
C VAL A 35 -26.37 -20.94 7.03
N ALA A 36 -25.91 -22.14 6.67
CA ALA A 36 -25.42 -23.12 7.63
C ALA A 36 -24.18 -22.63 8.41
N ILE A 37 -23.41 -21.69 7.83
CA ILE A 37 -22.24 -21.05 8.45
C ILE A 37 -22.52 -19.62 8.94
N GLY A 38 -23.80 -19.24 9.08
CA GLY A 38 -24.23 -17.99 9.71
C GLY A 38 -24.36 -16.77 8.79
N GLY A 39 -24.34 -16.97 7.47
CA GLY A 39 -24.50 -15.90 6.49
C GLY A 39 -25.96 -15.61 6.07
N SER A 40 -26.12 -14.90 4.94
CA SER A 40 -27.40 -14.35 4.50
C SER A 40 -28.40 -15.40 3.99
N TRP A 41 -29.66 -15.28 4.43
CA TRP A 41 -30.80 -16.07 3.97
C TRP A 41 -31.34 -15.65 2.60
N TYR A 42 -30.88 -14.53 2.04
CA TYR A 42 -31.37 -14.03 0.76
C TYR A 42 -31.11 -15.02 -0.39
N TYR A 43 -29.90 -15.56 -0.50
CA TYR A 43 -29.50 -16.44 -1.60
C TYR A 43 -30.37 -17.71 -1.73
N PRO A 44 -30.63 -18.50 -0.66
CA PRO A 44 -31.49 -19.67 -0.80
C PRO A 44 -32.95 -19.30 -1.10
N ILE A 45 -33.46 -18.18 -0.56
CA ILE A 45 -34.81 -17.68 -0.90
C ILE A 45 -34.88 -17.30 -2.39
N ALA A 46 -33.91 -16.53 -2.88
CA ALA A 46 -33.81 -16.15 -4.28
C ALA A 46 -33.68 -17.39 -5.19
N GLY A 47 -32.92 -18.40 -4.77
CA GLY A 47 -32.80 -19.69 -5.44
C GLY A 47 -34.14 -20.40 -5.59
N LEU A 48 -34.92 -20.53 -4.52
CA LEU A 48 -36.27 -21.14 -4.56
C LEU A 48 -37.23 -20.38 -5.49
N VAL A 49 -37.22 -19.04 -5.42
CA VAL A 49 -38.06 -18.20 -6.29
C VAL A 49 -37.64 -18.38 -7.76
N MET A 50 -36.34 -18.39 -8.04
CA MET A 50 -35.79 -18.60 -9.39
C MET A 50 -36.14 -20.00 -9.94
N LEU A 51 -36.15 -21.05 -9.12
CA LEU A 51 -36.62 -22.39 -9.51
C LEU A 51 -38.12 -22.38 -9.85
N GLY A 52 -38.92 -21.61 -9.09
CA GLY A 52 -40.32 -21.34 -9.42
C GLY A 52 -40.47 -20.68 -10.79
N VAL A 53 -39.66 -19.66 -11.09
CA VAL A 53 -39.60 -19.00 -12.40
C VAL A 53 -39.22 -20.01 -13.50
N ALA A 54 -38.17 -20.80 -13.30
CA ALA A 54 -37.72 -21.82 -14.24
C ALA A 54 -38.83 -22.84 -14.56
N TRP A 55 -39.55 -23.33 -13.55
CA TRP A 55 -40.68 -24.24 -13.72
C TRP A 55 -41.83 -23.61 -14.52
N MET A 56 -42.15 -22.34 -14.26
CA MET A 56 -43.18 -21.60 -15.01
C MET A 56 -42.76 -21.35 -16.45
N LEU A 57 -41.49 -21.01 -16.70
CA LEU A 57 -40.91 -20.87 -18.05
C LEU A 57 -40.94 -22.19 -18.81
N TRP A 58 -40.58 -23.31 -18.17
CA TRP A 58 -40.66 -24.65 -18.75
C TRP A 58 -42.09 -25.00 -19.19
N ARG A 59 -43.09 -24.58 -18.40
CA ARG A 59 -44.52 -24.70 -18.73
C ARG A 59 -45.04 -23.59 -19.65
N SER A 60 -44.16 -22.73 -20.17
CA SER A 60 -44.50 -21.61 -21.06
C SER A 60 -45.56 -20.65 -20.49
N LYS A 61 -45.55 -20.43 -19.16
CA LYS A 61 -46.46 -19.51 -18.45
C LYS A 61 -45.91 -18.10 -18.42
N ARG A 62 -46.65 -17.12 -18.95
CA ARG A 62 -46.30 -15.68 -18.83
C ARG A 62 -46.29 -15.18 -17.39
N ALA A 63 -46.99 -15.84 -16.48
CA ALA A 63 -46.94 -15.52 -15.06
C ALA A 63 -45.53 -15.71 -14.44
N ALA A 64 -44.60 -16.39 -15.12
CA ALA A 64 -43.18 -16.40 -14.75
C ALA A 64 -42.60 -14.99 -14.63
N LEU A 65 -43.04 -14.05 -15.49
CA LEU A 65 -42.55 -12.67 -15.49
C LEU A 65 -43.01 -11.88 -14.26
N TRP A 66 -44.20 -12.19 -13.71
CA TRP A 66 -44.66 -11.61 -12.43
C TRP A 66 -43.78 -12.06 -11.27
N LEU A 67 -43.53 -13.38 -11.17
CA LEU A 67 -42.69 -13.94 -10.13
C LEU A 67 -41.25 -13.42 -10.24
N TYR A 68 -40.74 -13.29 -11.47
CA TYR A 68 -39.42 -12.73 -11.71
C TYR A 68 -39.33 -11.22 -11.39
N ALA A 69 -40.37 -10.44 -11.72
CA ALA A 69 -40.43 -9.04 -11.33
C ALA A 69 -40.42 -8.87 -9.80
N ALA A 70 -41.14 -9.74 -9.07
CA ALA A 70 -41.10 -9.76 -7.61
C ALA A 70 -39.72 -10.14 -7.06
N LEU A 71 -39.04 -11.12 -7.67
CA LEU A 71 -37.66 -11.46 -7.33
C LEU A 71 -36.75 -10.25 -7.50
N LEU A 72 -36.74 -9.63 -8.69
CA LEU A 72 -35.88 -8.50 -9.00
C LEU A 72 -36.10 -7.32 -8.04
N LEU A 73 -37.36 -6.94 -7.80
CA LEU A 73 -37.67 -5.86 -6.84
C LEU A 73 -37.28 -6.23 -5.41
N GLY A 74 -37.55 -7.47 -5.00
CA GLY A 74 -37.13 -7.97 -3.68
C GLY A 74 -35.62 -7.92 -3.51
N THR A 75 -34.86 -8.28 -4.55
CA THR A 75 -33.41 -8.18 -4.57
C THR A 75 -32.93 -6.74 -4.45
N MET A 76 -33.52 -5.80 -5.21
CA MET A 76 -33.14 -4.39 -5.11
C MET A 76 -33.43 -3.82 -3.73
N ILE A 77 -34.58 -4.14 -3.14
CA ILE A 77 -34.96 -3.72 -1.79
C ILE A 77 -33.97 -4.29 -0.77
N TRP A 78 -33.66 -5.58 -0.86
CA TRP A 78 -32.68 -6.22 0.02
C TRP A 78 -31.28 -5.60 -0.14
N GLY A 79 -30.83 -5.37 -1.39
CA GLY A 79 -29.53 -4.77 -1.65
C GLY A 79 -29.41 -3.37 -1.06
N VAL A 80 -30.40 -2.50 -1.29
CA VAL A 80 -30.42 -1.15 -0.71
C VAL A 80 -30.50 -1.19 0.81
N TRP A 81 -31.26 -2.13 1.38
CA TRP A 81 -31.31 -2.30 2.83
C TRP A 81 -29.96 -2.74 3.42
N GLU A 82 -29.22 -3.59 2.71
CA GLU A 82 -27.96 -4.18 3.20
C GLU A 82 -26.75 -3.25 3.03
N VAL A 83 -26.65 -2.54 1.90
CA VAL A 83 -25.46 -1.73 1.54
C VAL A 83 -25.77 -0.28 1.15
N GLY A 84 -27.02 0.15 1.29
CA GLY A 84 -27.43 1.50 0.89
C GLY A 84 -27.37 1.69 -0.63
N PHE A 85 -27.15 2.94 -1.06
CA PHE A 85 -27.03 3.32 -2.47
C PHE A 85 -25.57 3.31 -2.96
N ASP A 86 -24.73 2.42 -2.43
CA ASP A 86 -23.38 2.20 -2.94
C ASP A 86 -23.46 1.45 -4.28
N PHE A 87 -23.06 2.09 -5.38
CA PHE A 87 -23.15 1.51 -6.72
C PHE A 87 -22.32 0.23 -6.86
N TRP A 88 -21.11 0.23 -6.32
CA TRP A 88 -20.18 -0.89 -6.43
C TRP A 88 -20.64 -2.09 -5.62
N ALA A 89 -21.22 -1.86 -4.45
CA ALA A 89 -21.80 -2.92 -3.63
C ALA A 89 -23.15 -3.42 -4.21
N LEU A 90 -23.97 -2.58 -4.82
CA LEU A 90 -25.26 -2.98 -5.42
C LEU A 90 -25.11 -3.80 -6.71
N THR A 91 -24.03 -3.57 -7.46
CA THR A 91 -23.77 -4.23 -8.74
C THR A 91 -23.81 -5.77 -8.65
N PRO A 92 -22.99 -6.45 -7.81
CA PRO A 92 -23.02 -7.91 -7.67
C PRO A 92 -24.37 -8.47 -7.25
N ARG A 93 -25.19 -7.69 -6.54
CA ARG A 93 -26.48 -8.16 -6.03
C ARG A 93 -27.53 -8.21 -7.13
N SER A 94 -27.38 -7.41 -8.19
CA SER A 94 -28.42 -7.14 -9.17
C SER A 94 -28.06 -7.51 -10.62
N ASP A 95 -26.77 -7.63 -10.95
CA ASP A 95 -26.25 -7.83 -12.31
C ASP A 95 -26.99 -8.89 -13.15
N ILE A 96 -26.85 -10.17 -12.82
CA ILE A 96 -27.41 -11.30 -13.56
C ILE A 96 -28.93 -11.19 -13.60
N LEU A 97 -29.55 -10.65 -12.55
CA LEU A 97 -31.01 -10.50 -12.49
C LEU A 97 -31.52 -9.38 -13.40
N VAL A 98 -30.82 -8.25 -13.49
CA VAL A 98 -31.20 -7.17 -14.41
C VAL A 98 -31.04 -7.65 -15.85
N PHE A 99 -29.89 -8.24 -16.20
CA PHE A 99 -29.66 -8.71 -17.58
C PHE A 99 -30.60 -9.85 -17.98
N PHE A 100 -30.88 -10.78 -17.08
CA PHE A 100 -31.84 -11.85 -17.36
C PHE A 100 -33.28 -11.32 -17.42
N GLY A 101 -33.63 -10.31 -16.63
CA GLY A 101 -34.90 -9.58 -16.79
C GLY A 101 -35.06 -8.92 -18.15
N ILE A 102 -34.00 -8.24 -18.64
CA ILE A 102 -33.96 -7.66 -19.99
C ILE A 102 -34.18 -8.76 -21.04
N TRP A 103 -33.46 -9.89 -20.93
CA TRP A 103 -33.63 -11.03 -21.82
C TRP A 103 -35.09 -11.52 -21.85
N LEU A 104 -35.73 -11.65 -20.69
CA LEU A 104 -37.11 -12.13 -20.58
C LEU A 104 -38.15 -11.22 -21.24
N ILE A 105 -37.92 -9.89 -21.29
CA ILE A 105 -38.84 -8.93 -21.94
C ILE A 105 -38.60 -8.75 -23.44
N LEU A 106 -37.54 -9.35 -24.00
CA LEU A 106 -37.31 -9.27 -25.44
C LEU A 106 -38.48 -9.91 -26.20
N PRO A 107 -39.03 -9.26 -27.25
CA PRO A 107 -40.22 -9.74 -27.96
C PRO A 107 -40.12 -11.18 -28.46
N PHE A 108 -38.91 -11.63 -28.83
CA PHE A 108 -38.70 -12.99 -29.30
C PHE A 108 -38.62 -14.04 -28.18
N VAL A 109 -38.54 -13.64 -26.90
CA VAL A 109 -38.57 -14.50 -25.71
C VAL A 109 -39.99 -14.57 -25.15
N TRP A 110 -40.55 -13.47 -24.64
CA TRP A 110 -41.85 -13.52 -23.94
C TRP A 110 -43.03 -13.90 -24.84
N ARG A 111 -43.00 -13.58 -26.15
CA ARG A 111 -44.07 -14.00 -27.08
C ARG A 111 -44.14 -15.52 -27.24
N ARG A 112 -43.08 -16.26 -26.87
CA ARG A 112 -43.04 -17.73 -26.88
C ARG A 112 -43.67 -18.35 -25.61
N LEU A 113 -43.94 -17.56 -24.57
CA LEU A 113 -44.71 -17.99 -23.40
C LEU A 113 -46.21 -17.96 -23.78
N VAL A 114 -46.77 -19.13 -24.08
CA VAL A 114 -48.10 -19.25 -24.72
C VAL A 114 -49.27 -19.15 -23.74
N ILE A 115 -49.07 -19.44 -22.45
CA ILE A 115 -50.14 -19.32 -21.45
C ILE A 115 -50.18 -17.85 -20.98
N PRO A 116 -51.24 -17.08 -21.30
CA PRO A 116 -51.29 -15.66 -21.04
C PRO A 116 -51.38 -15.34 -19.55
N ALA A 117 -50.82 -14.19 -19.18
CA ALA A 117 -50.99 -13.57 -17.87
C ALA A 117 -51.01 -12.06 -18.12
N SER A 118 -52.14 -11.41 -17.81
CA SER A 118 -52.29 -9.97 -18.05
C SER A 118 -51.28 -9.18 -17.22
N GLY A 119 -50.75 -8.09 -17.79
CA GLY A 119 -49.82 -7.18 -17.10
C GLY A 119 -48.40 -7.72 -16.84
N ALA A 120 -48.11 -9.01 -17.07
CA ALA A 120 -46.85 -9.62 -16.63
C ALA A 120 -45.58 -9.00 -17.28
N VAL A 121 -45.66 -8.65 -18.58
CA VAL A 121 -44.57 -7.96 -19.28
C VAL A 121 -44.41 -6.53 -18.75
N ALA A 122 -45.52 -5.81 -18.56
CA ALA A 122 -45.49 -4.44 -18.03
C ALA A 122 -44.92 -4.40 -16.61
N ALA A 123 -45.27 -5.37 -15.76
CA ALA A 123 -44.73 -5.51 -14.41
C ALA A 123 -43.21 -5.67 -14.41
N LEU A 124 -42.67 -6.55 -15.27
CA LEU A 124 -41.23 -6.73 -15.38
C LEU A 124 -40.52 -5.51 -15.97
N VAL A 125 -41.12 -4.82 -16.94
CA VAL A 125 -40.60 -3.55 -17.47
C VAL A 125 -40.54 -2.50 -16.36
N VAL A 126 -41.60 -2.36 -15.55
CA VAL A 126 -41.63 -1.44 -14.41
C VAL A 126 -40.55 -1.82 -13.39
N ALA A 127 -40.40 -3.10 -13.06
CA ALA A 127 -39.34 -3.56 -12.17
C ALA A 127 -37.93 -3.21 -12.67
N LEU A 128 -37.66 -3.42 -13.96
CA LEU A 128 -36.39 -3.05 -14.59
C LEU A 128 -36.14 -1.54 -14.58
N LEU A 129 -37.17 -0.72 -14.81
CA LEU A 129 -37.06 0.74 -14.73
C LEU A 129 -36.76 1.20 -13.31
N ILE A 130 -37.37 0.58 -12.30
CA ILE A 130 -37.07 0.86 -10.89
C ILE A 130 -35.63 0.46 -10.56
N SER A 131 -35.21 -0.76 -10.92
CA SER A 131 -33.82 -1.21 -10.73
C SER A 131 -32.82 -0.27 -11.40
N GLY A 132 -33.08 0.11 -12.66
CA GLY A 132 -32.24 1.06 -13.39
C GLY A 132 -32.19 2.44 -12.74
N SER A 133 -33.31 2.91 -12.18
CA SER A 133 -33.37 4.19 -11.46
C SER A 133 -32.55 4.15 -10.17
N ILE A 134 -32.63 3.05 -9.41
CA ILE A 134 -31.82 2.84 -8.19
C ILE A 134 -30.32 2.85 -8.53
N LEU A 135 -29.91 2.09 -9.55
CA LEU A 135 -28.51 2.01 -9.96
C LEU A 135 -28.01 3.34 -10.52
N THR A 136 -28.83 4.07 -11.27
CA THR A 136 -28.50 5.41 -11.75
C THR A 136 -28.31 6.36 -10.57
N TRP A 137 -29.21 6.36 -9.59
CA TRP A 137 -29.08 7.17 -8.39
C TRP A 137 -27.79 6.86 -7.64
N ALA A 138 -27.51 5.57 -7.39
CA ALA A 138 -26.29 5.10 -6.74
C ALA A 138 -25.02 5.54 -7.49
N GLY A 139 -25.03 5.51 -8.83
CA GLY A 139 -23.88 5.91 -9.65
C GLY A 139 -23.56 7.42 -9.61
N PHE A 140 -24.49 8.26 -9.15
CA PHE A 140 -24.30 9.71 -9.01
C PHE A 140 -24.32 10.19 -7.56
N ASN A 141 -24.52 9.31 -6.59
CA ASN A 141 -24.62 9.64 -5.17
C ASN A 141 -23.84 8.60 -4.38
N ASP A 142 -22.51 8.71 -4.38
CA ASP A 142 -21.65 7.81 -3.64
C ASP A 142 -21.82 8.07 -2.12
N PRO A 143 -22.31 7.09 -1.33
CA PRO A 143 -22.46 7.27 0.11
C PRO A 143 -21.12 7.41 0.85
N GLN A 144 -20.00 7.10 0.20
CA GLN A 144 -18.65 7.24 0.75
C GLN A 144 -18.04 8.63 0.48
N GLU A 145 -18.71 9.49 -0.31
CA GLU A 145 -18.23 10.82 -0.62
C GLU A 145 -18.24 11.74 0.60
N ILE A 146 -17.07 12.27 0.97
CA ILE A 146 -16.91 13.26 2.04
C ILE A 146 -16.50 14.58 1.41
N ASN A 147 -17.45 15.51 1.33
CA ASN A 147 -17.19 16.86 0.85
C ASN A 147 -16.47 17.70 1.92
N GLY A 148 -15.23 18.08 1.66
CA GLY A 148 -14.42 18.95 2.51
C GLY A 148 -14.20 20.33 1.92
N THR A 149 -13.91 21.33 2.77
CA THR A 149 -13.40 22.63 2.33
C THR A 149 -12.13 22.95 3.10
N LEU A 150 -11.10 23.43 2.39
CA LEU A 150 -9.86 23.94 2.99
C LEU A 150 -9.86 25.46 2.90
N SER A 151 -9.45 26.13 3.97
CA SER A 151 -9.30 27.58 3.95
C SER A 151 -8.24 27.99 2.92
N ALA A 152 -8.58 28.99 2.09
CA ALA A 152 -7.62 29.59 1.17
C ALA A 152 -6.55 30.40 1.91
N ASP A 153 -6.87 30.92 3.10
CA ASP A 153 -5.98 31.72 3.94
C ASP A 153 -4.95 30.80 4.61
N ALA A 154 -3.72 30.86 4.11
CA ALA A 154 -2.57 30.17 4.69
C ALA A 154 -1.63 31.20 5.31
N THR A 155 -1.22 30.98 6.57
CA THR A 155 -0.15 31.78 7.16
C THR A 155 1.17 31.14 6.74
N PRO A 156 2.10 31.88 6.11
CA PRO A 156 3.40 31.32 5.75
C PRO A 156 4.07 30.72 6.99
N ALA A 157 4.34 29.43 6.96
CA ALA A 157 5.11 28.78 8.01
C ALA A 157 6.59 29.13 7.85
N GLU A 158 7.30 29.19 8.97
CA GLU A 158 8.76 29.27 8.93
C GLU A 158 9.31 28.00 8.28
N ALA A 159 10.23 28.17 7.32
CA ALA A 159 10.83 27.05 6.65
C ALA A 159 11.67 26.22 7.63
N ILE A 160 11.38 24.92 7.70
CA ILE A 160 12.16 23.98 8.53
C ILE A 160 13.51 23.67 7.86
N SER A 161 13.57 23.77 6.53
CA SER A 161 14.71 23.42 5.69
C SER A 161 15.12 24.56 4.75
N PRO A 162 16.42 24.82 4.50
CA PRO A 162 16.90 25.90 3.63
C PRO A 162 16.87 25.58 2.13
N VAL A 163 16.17 24.53 1.70
CA VAL A 163 16.09 24.09 0.29
C VAL A 163 15.42 25.17 -0.58
N ALA A 164 16.08 25.53 -1.68
CA ALA A 164 15.56 26.50 -2.64
C ALA A 164 14.18 26.08 -3.20
N ASP A 165 13.28 27.05 -3.40
CA ASP A 165 11.89 26.81 -3.79
C ASP A 165 11.73 25.95 -5.05
N GLN A 166 12.65 26.11 -6.00
CA GLN A 166 12.64 25.42 -7.29
C GLN A 166 13.30 24.04 -7.27
N ASP A 167 13.96 23.66 -6.18
CA ASP A 167 14.73 22.41 -6.08
C ASP A 167 13.98 21.35 -5.27
N TRP A 168 14.33 20.09 -5.56
CA TRP A 168 13.83 18.87 -4.93
C TRP A 168 15.01 17.91 -4.67
N PRO A 169 15.99 18.25 -3.81
CA PRO A 169 17.24 17.50 -3.64
C PRO A 169 17.09 16.16 -2.89
N ALA A 170 15.95 15.89 -2.26
CA ALA A 170 15.69 14.68 -1.49
C ALA A 170 14.33 14.05 -1.85
N TYR A 171 14.09 12.79 -1.44
CA TYR A 171 12.86 12.04 -1.75
C TYR A 171 11.58 12.85 -1.50
N GLY A 172 11.46 13.47 -0.32
CA GLY A 172 10.32 14.31 0.06
C GLY A 172 10.52 15.81 -0.20
N ARG A 173 11.29 16.18 -1.22
CA ARG A 173 11.87 17.52 -1.50
C ARG A 173 13.01 17.86 -0.57
N ASN A 174 12.78 17.71 0.73
CA ASN A 174 13.72 17.93 1.80
C ASN A 174 13.81 16.67 2.67
N GLN A 175 14.77 16.62 3.60
CA GLN A 175 14.95 15.43 4.44
C GLN A 175 13.92 15.35 5.58
N GLU A 176 13.17 16.42 5.80
CA GLU A 176 12.00 16.46 6.67
C GLU A 176 10.79 15.71 6.08
N GLY A 177 10.83 15.34 4.78
CA GLY A 177 9.81 14.50 4.17
C GLY A 177 8.46 15.20 3.92
N GLN A 178 8.46 16.52 3.77
CA GLN A 178 7.20 17.29 3.67
C GLN A 178 6.44 17.10 2.36
N ARG A 179 7.15 16.76 1.26
CA ARG A 179 6.60 16.64 -0.11
C ARG A 179 5.83 17.88 -0.57
N PHE A 180 6.15 19.04 -0.01
CA PHE A 180 5.49 20.31 -0.28
C PHE A 180 6.34 21.22 -1.17
N SER A 181 5.77 21.69 -2.27
CA SER A 181 6.38 22.72 -3.12
C SER A 181 5.82 24.10 -2.78
N PRO A 182 6.66 25.12 -2.54
CA PRO A 182 6.21 26.50 -2.34
C PRO A 182 5.81 27.21 -3.64
N LEU A 183 5.99 26.57 -4.81
CA LEU A 183 5.68 27.15 -6.12
C LEU A 183 4.17 27.28 -6.32
N LYS A 184 3.76 28.40 -6.95
CA LYS A 184 2.33 28.78 -7.08
C LYS A 184 1.87 28.94 -8.54
N GLN A 185 2.74 28.64 -9.51
CA GLN A 185 2.41 28.79 -10.93
C GLN A 185 1.24 27.89 -11.33
N ILE A 186 1.23 26.64 -10.86
CA ILE A 186 0.13 25.70 -11.03
C ILE A 186 -0.70 25.71 -9.76
N ASN A 187 -2.01 25.86 -9.88
CA ASN A 187 -2.95 25.95 -8.77
C ASN A 187 -4.35 25.46 -9.19
N ALA A 188 -5.29 25.45 -8.25
CA ALA A 188 -6.67 24.95 -8.47
C ALA A 188 -7.38 25.66 -9.63
N ASP A 189 -7.08 26.94 -9.89
CA ASP A 189 -7.74 27.72 -10.94
C ASP A 189 -7.24 27.36 -12.34
N ASN A 190 -6.03 26.79 -12.48
CA ASN A 190 -5.41 26.56 -13.78
C ASN A 190 -4.92 25.13 -14.05
N VAL A 191 -4.97 24.22 -13.06
CA VAL A 191 -4.49 22.82 -13.20
C VAL A 191 -5.15 22.07 -14.35
N HIS A 192 -6.40 22.40 -14.68
CA HIS A 192 -7.14 21.82 -15.80
C HIS A 192 -6.54 22.15 -17.18
N ASN A 193 -5.58 23.09 -17.26
CA ASN A 193 -4.87 23.45 -18.48
C ASN A 193 -3.51 22.76 -18.64
N LEU A 194 -3.12 21.88 -17.72
CA LEU A 194 -1.85 21.16 -17.79
C LEU A 194 -1.73 20.34 -19.07
N LYS A 195 -0.52 20.33 -19.62
CA LYS A 195 -0.14 19.54 -20.79
C LYS A 195 1.19 18.86 -20.52
N GLU A 196 1.37 17.69 -21.10
CA GLU A 196 2.66 16.99 -21.11
C GLU A 196 3.73 17.90 -21.74
N ALA A 197 4.81 18.17 -21.00
CA ALA A 197 5.93 18.97 -21.49
C ALA A 197 6.94 18.12 -22.28
N TRP A 198 7.27 16.94 -21.76
CA TRP A 198 8.15 15.95 -22.38
C TRP A 198 7.97 14.58 -21.70
N VAL A 199 8.46 13.52 -22.35
CA VAL A 199 8.49 12.14 -21.83
C VAL A 199 9.87 11.57 -22.00
N PHE A 200 10.41 10.99 -20.93
CA PHE A 200 11.64 10.19 -20.97
C PHE A 200 11.30 8.70 -20.87
N ARG A 201 11.86 7.88 -21.75
CA ARG A 201 11.70 6.43 -21.73
C ARG A 201 13.02 5.79 -21.32
N THR A 202 13.04 5.21 -20.13
CA THR A 202 14.26 4.64 -19.53
C THR A 202 14.77 3.41 -20.28
N GLY A 203 13.89 2.73 -21.03
CA GLY A 203 14.20 1.46 -21.69
C GLY A 203 14.39 0.30 -20.72
N ASP A 204 14.15 0.52 -19.42
CA ASP A 204 14.26 -0.52 -18.41
C ASP A 204 12.97 -1.34 -18.33
N VAL A 205 13.08 -2.64 -18.57
CA VAL A 205 11.96 -3.58 -18.69
C VAL A 205 12.30 -4.88 -17.99
N LYS A 206 11.27 -5.62 -17.58
CA LYS A 206 11.42 -6.92 -16.95
C LYS A 206 12.26 -7.88 -17.82
N GLN A 207 13.30 -8.44 -17.22
CA GLN A 207 14.21 -9.43 -17.78
C GLN A 207 13.77 -10.86 -17.40
N PRO A 208 14.25 -11.90 -18.11
CA PRO A 208 13.87 -13.28 -17.83
C PRO A 208 14.20 -13.80 -16.43
N ASN A 209 15.26 -13.28 -15.80
CA ASN A 209 15.73 -13.72 -14.48
C ASN A 209 15.24 -12.81 -13.34
N ASP A 210 14.41 -11.82 -13.65
CA ASP A 210 13.85 -10.95 -12.63
C ASP A 210 12.80 -11.70 -11.80
N PRO A 211 12.61 -11.31 -10.53
CA PRO A 211 11.56 -11.88 -9.70
C PRO A 211 10.16 -11.63 -10.29
N GLY A 212 9.16 -12.24 -9.66
CA GLY A 212 7.76 -12.06 -10.03
C GLY A 212 7.37 -10.59 -10.12
N GLU A 213 7.83 -9.82 -9.13
CA GLU A 213 7.51 -8.41 -8.93
C GLU A 213 8.67 -7.48 -9.30
N ILE A 214 8.37 -6.49 -10.15
CA ILE A 214 9.29 -5.41 -10.55
C ILE A 214 8.54 -4.09 -10.43
N THR A 215 9.08 -3.14 -9.66
CA THR A 215 8.33 -1.93 -9.28
C THR A 215 9.05 -0.65 -9.69
N ASN A 216 8.26 0.34 -10.14
CA ASN A 216 8.73 1.69 -10.44
C ASN A 216 8.24 2.65 -9.36
N GLU A 217 8.98 2.73 -8.26
CA GLU A 217 8.60 3.50 -7.06
C GLU A 217 9.40 4.81 -6.93
N VAL A 218 10.26 5.11 -7.90
CA VAL A 218 11.18 6.24 -7.85
C VAL A 218 10.46 7.58 -7.69
N THR A 219 10.89 8.38 -6.72
CA THR A 219 10.68 9.83 -6.73
C THR A 219 11.97 10.49 -7.24
N PRO A 220 11.98 11.09 -8.45
CA PRO A 220 13.15 11.80 -8.96
C PRO A 220 13.56 12.98 -8.07
N ILE A 221 14.86 13.25 -7.98
CA ILE A 221 15.39 14.45 -7.31
C ILE A 221 15.85 15.46 -8.35
N LYS A 222 15.70 16.75 -8.06
CA LYS A 222 16.07 17.86 -8.95
C LYS A 222 16.94 18.86 -8.22
N VAL A 223 18.14 19.10 -8.74
CA VAL A 223 19.12 20.05 -8.18
C VAL A 223 19.60 20.95 -9.30
N GLY A 224 19.36 22.26 -9.18
CA GLY A 224 19.64 23.21 -10.27
C GLY A 224 18.88 22.81 -11.54
N ASP A 225 19.57 22.63 -12.67
CA ASP A 225 18.95 22.28 -13.96
C ASP A 225 19.02 20.78 -14.29
N THR A 226 19.34 19.93 -13.31
CA THR A 226 19.45 18.47 -13.52
C THR A 226 18.43 17.71 -12.69
N LEU A 227 17.72 16.79 -13.35
CA LEU A 227 16.85 15.79 -12.74
C LEU A 227 17.59 14.45 -12.69
N TYR A 228 17.60 13.79 -11.53
CA TYR A 228 18.19 12.47 -11.34
C TYR A 228 17.11 11.46 -10.97
N LEU A 229 17.14 10.29 -11.61
CA LEU A 229 16.22 9.19 -11.34
C LEU A 229 16.90 7.84 -11.54
N CYS A 230 16.52 6.87 -10.71
CA CYS A 230 16.90 5.47 -10.88
C CYS A 230 15.73 4.65 -11.47
N THR A 231 16.04 3.50 -12.06
CA THR A 231 15.05 2.53 -12.53
C THR A 231 14.98 1.32 -11.61
N ALA A 232 14.10 0.36 -11.93
CA ALA A 232 13.99 -0.90 -11.20
C ALA A 232 15.35 -1.63 -11.08
N HIS A 233 16.14 -1.71 -12.17
CA HIS A 233 17.50 -2.27 -12.15
C HIS A 233 18.59 -1.28 -11.68
N GLN A 234 18.20 -0.21 -10.99
CA GLN A 234 19.06 0.86 -10.48
C GLN A 234 19.94 1.55 -11.53
N ARG A 235 19.52 1.57 -12.80
CA ARG A 235 20.16 2.45 -13.80
C ARG A 235 19.88 3.89 -13.41
N LEU A 236 20.93 4.67 -13.17
CA LEU A 236 20.84 6.07 -12.79
C LEU A 236 20.92 6.95 -14.04
N PHE A 237 19.94 7.82 -14.23
CA PHE A 237 19.91 8.80 -15.31
C PHE A 237 20.01 10.21 -14.74
N ALA A 238 20.78 11.06 -15.41
CA ALA A 238 20.75 12.50 -15.24
C ALA A 238 20.16 13.15 -16.50
N LEU A 239 19.10 13.91 -16.32
CA LEU A 239 18.38 14.58 -17.40
C LEU A 239 18.44 16.09 -17.24
N ASP A 240 18.40 16.81 -18.35
CA ASP A 240 18.04 18.22 -18.35
C ASP A 240 16.58 18.39 -17.89
N ALA A 241 16.37 19.13 -16.78
CA ALA A 241 15.06 19.21 -16.14
C ALA A 241 14.00 19.90 -17.02
N ALA A 242 14.42 20.81 -17.92
CA ALA A 242 13.52 21.55 -18.79
C ALA A 242 13.08 20.76 -20.02
N SER A 243 13.98 19.96 -20.61
CA SER A 243 13.73 19.26 -21.88
C SER A 243 13.58 17.74 -21.77
N GLY A 244 13.95 17.13 -20.64
CA GLY A 244 13.98 15.68 -20.47
C GLY A 244 15.11 14.99 -21.24
N LYS A 245 16.02 15.75 -21.85
CA LYS A 245 17.16 15.20 -22.60
C LYS A 245 18.18 14.60 -21.64
N GLU A 246 18.60 13.36 -21.91
CA GLU A 246 19.66 12.70 -21.17
C GLU A 246 20.99 13.48 -21.27
N LYS A 247 21.60 13.74 -20.12
CA LYS A 247 22.97 14.28 -19.98
C LYS A 247 23.97 13.14 -19.90
N TRP A 248 23.71 12.18 -19.02
CA TRP A 248 24.48 10.96 -18.83
C TRP A 248 23.61 9.90 -18.14
N HIS A 249 24.04 8.64 -18.19
CA HIS A 249 23.51 7.57 -17.35
C HIS A 249 24.62 6.66 -16.84
N TYR A 250 24.34 5.92 -15.77
CA TYR A 250 25.20 4.92 -15.18
C TYR A 250 24.40 3.63 -14.96
N ASP A 251 24.90 2.50 -15.47
CA ASP A 251 24.32 1.19 -15.24
C ASP A 251 25.19 0.45 -14.19
N PRO A 252 24.65 0.12 -12.99
CA PRO A 252 25.40 -0.64 -12.00
C PRO A 252 25.59 -2.11 -12.37
N GLU A 253 24.97 -2.56 -13.46
CA GLU A 253 24.93 -3.93 -13.96
C GLU A 253 24.38 -4.92 -12.91
N LEU A 254 23.30 -4.54 -12.21
CA LEU A 254 22.65 -5.39 -11.22
C LEU A 254 22.37 -6.78 -11.80
N LYS A 255 22.80 -7.81 -11.08
CA LYS A 255 22.51 -9.22 -11.42
C LYS A 255 21.34 -9.68 -10.58
N THR A 256 20.15 -9.62 -11.17
CA THR A 256 18.91 -10.07 -10.55
C THR A 256 18.86 -11.60 -10.46
N ASN A 257 18.08 -12.09 -9.51
CA ASN A 257 17.74 -13.49 -9.35
C ASN A 257 16.25 -13.60 -9.05
N GLU A 258 15.60 -14.66 -9.51
CA GLU A 258 14.19 -14.94 -9.21
C GLU A 258 13.90 -15.02 -7.70
N SER A 259 14.94 -15.23 -6.86
CA SER A 259 14.84 -15.23 -5.39
C SER A 259 14.80 -13.86 -4.74
N PHE A 260 15.02 -12.77 -5.49
CA PHE A 260 14.84 -11.42 -4.95
C PHE A 260 13.38 -11.25 -4.59
N GLN A 261 13.09 -10.55 -3.51
CA GLN A 261 11.70 -10.30 -3.18
C GLN A 261 11.10 -9.35 -4.21
N HIS A 262 11.83 -8.28 -4.50
CA HIS A 262 11.45 -7.24 -5.45
C HIS A 262 12.70 -6.68 -6.14
N VAL A 263 12.55 -6.13 -7.34
CA VAL A 263 13.58 -5.29 -7.97
C VAL A 263 13.04 -3.87 -8.02
N THR A 264 13.57 -3.02 -7.13
CA THR A 264 12.95 -1.75 -6.75
C THR A 264 13.99 -0.68 -6.45
N CYS A 265 13.75 0.54 -6.96
CA CYS A 265 14.46 1.74 -6.55
C CYS A 265 13.47 2.86 -6.21
N ARG A 266 13.52 3.36 -4.97
CA ARG A 266 12.66 4.49 -4.53
C ARG A 266 13.29 5.85 -4.76
N GLY A 267 14.60 5.91 -5.00
CA GLY A 267 15.29 7.16 -5.25
C GLY A 267 16.78 7.10 -4.98
N VAL A 268 17.42 8.25 -5.09
CA VAL A 268 18.84 8.48 -4.82
C VAL A 268 19.00 9.71 -3.94
N SER A 269 20.18 9.86 -3.31
CA SER A 269 20.48 11.01 -2.47
C SER A 269 21.56 11.88 -3.09
N TYR A 270 21.44 13.20 -2.93
CA TYR A 270 22.45 14.17 -3.38
C TYR A 270 23.31 14.63 -2.21
N HIS A 271 24.61 14.81 -2.46
CA HIS A 271 25.54 15.43 -1.52
C HIS A 271 26.46 16.41 -2.25
N GLU A 272 26.68 17.57 -1.65
CA GLU A 272 27.69 18.54 -2.06
C GLU A 272 28.72 18.71 -0.95
N ALA A 273 29.95 18.32 -1.26
CA ALA A 273 31.07 18.40 -0.34
C ALA A 273 31.43 19.86 -0.04
N LYS A 274 31.74 20.12 1.23
CA LYS A 274 32.17 21.44 1.72
C LYS A 274 33.68 21.46 1.82
N ALA A 275 34.31 22.54 1.34
CA ALA A 275 35.78 22.67 1.37
C ALA A 275 36.34 22.66 2.81
N GLU A 276 35.52 22.96 3.81
CA GLU A 276 35.85 22.92 5.22
C GLU A 276 35.93 21.49 5.80
N THR A 277 35.25 20.52 5.20
CA THR A 277 35.11 19.15 5.74
C THR A 277 35.61 18.06 4.79
N ALA A 278 35.77 18.36 3.51
CA ALA A 278 36.28 17.42 2.50
C ALA A 278 37.74 17.71 2.14
N SER A 279 38.51 16.66 1.85
CA SER A 279 39.89 16.81 1.41
C SER A 279 39.95 17.44 0.00
N PRO A 280 41.08 18.07 -0.39
CA PRO A 280 41.25 18.60 -1.74
C PRO A 280 41.05 17.55 -2.83
N GLU A 281 41.41 16.29 -2.57
CA GLU A 281 41.22 15.18 -3.50
C GLU A 281 39.73 14.90 -3.71
N VAL A 282 38.93 14.86 -2.64
CA VAL A 282 37.47 14.69 -2.72
C VAL A 282 36.83 15.84 -3.49
N MET A 283 37.26 17.08 -3.23
CA MET A 283 36.77 18.28 -3.94
C MET A 283 37.14 18.29 -5.42
N ALA A 284 38.29 17.71 -5.79
CA ALA A 284 38.74 17.62 -7.18
C ALA A 284 38.05 16.49 -7.96
N ASP A 285 37.76 15.37 -7.30
CA ASP A 285 37.15 14.19 -7.91
C ASP A 285 35.62 14.26 -7.96
N CYS A 286 34.98 14.50 -6.80
CA CYS A 286 33.55 14.37 -6.62
C CYS A 286 32.94 15.42 -5.67
N PRO A 287 33.05 16.73 -6.01
CA PRO A 287 32.51 17.79 -5.17
C PRO A 287 30.98 17.69 -5.03
N ARG A 288 30.30 17.17 -6.05
CA ARG A 288 28.87 16.89 -6.04
C ARG A 288 28.64 15.44 -6.46
N ARG A 289 27.88 14.70 -5.67
CA ARG A 289 27.69 13.27 -5.89
C ARG A 289 26.25 12.84 -5.67
N ILE A 290 25.85 11.84 -6.44
CA ILE A 290 24.64 11.06 -6.28
C ILE A 290 25.02 9.75 -5.59
N ILE A 291 24.32 9.42 -4.52
CA ILE A 291 24.46 8.18 -3.77
C ILE A 291 23.34 7.25 -4.21
N LEU A 292 23.71 6.14 -4.85
CA LEU A 292 22.83 5.14 -5.44
C LEU A 292 22.92 3.83 -4.64
N PRO A 293 21.86 3.45 -3.90
CA PRO A 293 21.74 2.10 -3.36
C PRO A 293 21.40 1.10 -4.48
N VAL A 294 21.93 -0.12 -4.40
CA VAL A 294 21.72 -1.19 -5.39
C VAL A 294 21.29 -2.48 -4.67
N ASN A 295 20.25 -3.17 -5.16
CA ASN A 295 19.65 -4.33 -4.46
C ASN A 295 20.62 -5.49 -4.17
N ASP A 296 21.82 -5.51 -4.75
CA ASP A 296 22.88 -6.48 -4.42
C ASP A 296 23.76 -6.08 -3.21
N GLY A 297 23.35 -5.06 -2.45
CA GLY A 297 24.07 -4.59 -1.26
C GLY A 297 25.25 -3.68 -1.57
N ARG A 298 25.33 -3.11 -2.78
CA ARG A 298 26.26 -2.01 -3.06
C ARG A 298 25.63 -0.66 -2.76
N LEU A 299 26.45 0.27 -2.26
CA LEU A 299 26.16 1.70 -2.24
C LEU A 299 27.21 2.41 -3.11
N ILE A 300 26.75 3.09 -4.15
CA ILE A 300 27.62 3.65 -5.19
C ILE A 300 27.58 5.18 -5.14
N ALA A 301 28.75 5.81 -5.11
CA ALA A 301 28.89 7.26 -5.23
C ALA A 301 29.28 7.63 -6.68
N ILE A 302 28.42 8.42 -7.33
CA ILE A 302 28.59 8.86 -8.72
C ILE A 302 28.68 10.38 -8.77
N ASN A 303 29.65 10.92 -9.51
CA ASN A 303 29.79 12.34 -9.77
C ASN A 303 28.56 12.88 -10.50
N ALA A 304 27.88 13.84 -9.88
CA ALA A 304 26.61 14.37 -10.34
C ALA A 304 26.70 15.09 -11.70
N GLU A 305 27.88 15.60 -12.08
CA GLU A 305 28.07 16.37 -13.30
C GLU A 305 28.35 15.49 -14.52
N ASN A 306 29.04 14.36 -14.34
CA ASN A 306 29.58 13.57 -15.45
C ASN A 306 29.27 12.07 -15.42
N GLY A 307 28.62 11.56 -14.37
CA GLY A 307 28.21 10.15 -14.28
C GLY A 307 29.33 9.15 -13.99
N LYS A 308 30.55 9.60 -13.70
CA LYS A 308 31.67 8.74 -13.31
C LYS A 308 31.63 8.39 -11.83
N LEU A 309 32.21 7.26 -11.45
CA LEU A 309 32.39 6.90 -10.05
C LEU A 309 33.25 7.95 -9.32
N CYS A 310 32.90 8.27 -8.08
CA CYS A 310 33.76 9.05 -7.19
C CYS A 310 34.92 8.16 -6.71
N GLU A 311 36.08 8.21 -7.36
CA GLU A 311 37.24 7.36 -7.04
C GLU A 311 37.74 7.54 -5.60
N THR A 312 37.52 8.70 -4.98
CA THR A 312 37.94 8.97 -3.59
C THR A 312 37.02 8.36 -2.53
N PHE A 313 35.87 7.81 -2.91
CA PHE A 313 34.88 7.26 -1.97
C PHE A 313 35.02 5.74 -1.85
N ALA A 314 35.11 5.22 -0.63
CA ALA A 314 35.18 3.79 -0.31
C ALA A 314 36.17 3.03 -1.22
N ASN A 315 35.74 1.93 -1.85
CA ASN A 315 36.54 1.22 -2.84
C ASN A 315 36.25 1.76 -4.24
N LYS A 316 36.86 2.88 -4.60
CA LYS A 316 36.75 3.53 -5.93
C LYS A 316 35.30 3.79 -6.37
N GLY A 317 34.52 4.37 -5.47
CA GLY A 317 33.12 4.73 -5.68
C GLY A 317 32.12 3.69 -5.21
N VAL A 318 32.56 2.51 -4.76
CA VAL A 318 31.67 1.41 -4.35
C VAL A 318 31.91 1.03 -2.89
N LEU A 319 30.84 1.05 -2.10
CA LEU A 319 30.81 0.60 -0.71
C LEU A 319 30.01 -0.71 -0.63
N ASN A 320 30.56 -1.70 0.09
CA ASN A 320 29.92 -2.99 0.31
C ASN A 320 29.09 -2.97 1.61
N LEU A 321 27.77 -2.99 1.49
CA LEU A 321 26.83 -3.07 2.62
C LEU A 321 26.67 -4.51 3.14
N GLN A 322 27.29 -5.52 2.53
CA GLN A 322 27.21 -6.89 3.01
C GLN A 322 28.33 -7.26 4.00
N SER A 323 29.24 -6.33 4.31
CA SER A 323 30.29 -6.52 5.31
C SER A 323 29.70 -6.85 6.69
N ASN A 324 30.22 -7.91 7.32
CA ASN A 324 29.80 -8.46 8.61
C ASN A 324 28.32 -8.89 8.68
N MET A 325 27.63 -9.04 7.55
CA MET A 325 26.29 -9.61 7.53
C MET A 325 26.34 -11.12 7.80
N PRO A 326 25.38 -11.65 8.56
CA PRO A 326 25.35 -13.08 8.92
C PRO A 326 25.02 -14.01 7.74
N ASP A 327 24.32 -13.50 6.73
CA ASP A 327 24.10 -14.17 5.44
C ASP A 327 24.13 -13.12 4.32
N THR A 328 24.86 -13.43 3.25
CA THR A 328 25.14 -12.57 2.09
C THR A 328 24.64 -13.17 0.78
N LYS A 329 23.78 -14.19 0.85
CA LYS A 329 23.13 -14.75 -0.31
C LYS A 329 22.34 -13.66 -1.05
N SER A 330 22.41 -13.70 -2.39
CA SER A 330 21.77 -12.73 -3.26
C SER A 330 20.27 -12.62 -2.98
N GLY A 331 19.77 -11.40 -2.84
CA GLY A 331 18.36 -11.11 -2.58
C GLY A 331 17.91 -11.39 -1.15
N LEU A 332 18.82 -11.41 -0.15
CA LEU A 332 18.43 -11.41 1.28
C LEU A 332 18.53 -10.02 1.92
N TYR A 333 19.45 -9.17 1.46
CA TYR A 333 19.58 -7.79 1.89
C TYR A 333 19.54 -6.89 0.65
N GLU A 334 18.51 -6.06 0.58
CA GLU A 334 18.17 -5.28 -0.60
C GLU A 334 17.98 -3.81 -0.19
N PRO A 335 18.97 -2.93 -0.36
CA PRO A 335 18.80 -1.51 -0.08
C PRO A 335 17.91 -0.87 -1.17
N THR A 336 16.63 -0.71 -0.88
CA THR A 336 15.59 -0.25 -1.83
C THR A 336 15.34 1.26 -1.78
N SER A 337 15.71 1.92 -0.67
CA SER A 337 15.44 3.34 -0.41
C SER A 337 16.71 4.20 -0.36
N PRO A 338 16.63 5.49 -0.75
CA PRO A 338 17.76 6.41 -0.65
C PRO A 338 18.19 6.63 0.81
N PRO A 339 19.50 6.74 1.10
CA PRO A 339 19.99 7.05 2.44
C PRO A 339 19.70 8.49 2.85
N ILE A 340 19.68 8.73 4.16
CA ILE A 340 19.77 10.10 4.71
C ILE A 340 21.22 10.57 4.60
N ILE A 341 21.40 11.82 4.17
CA ILE A 341 22.73 12.42 3.99
C ILE A 341 22.87 13.67 4.84
N THR A 342 23.73 13.63 5.84
CA THR A 342 24.09 14.83 6.62
C THR A 342 25.38 15.45 6.08
N ASP A 343 25.85 16.53 6.70
CA ASP A 343 27.16 17.13 6.41
C ASP A 343 28.34 16.20 6.75
N LYS A 344 28.10 15.09 7.46
CA LYS A 344 29.14 14.18 7.97
C LYS A 344 28.86 12.72 7.69
N THR A 345 27.59 12.31 7.63
CA THR A 345 27.20 10.90 7.71
C THR A 345 26.18 10.54 6.66
N ILE A 346 26.41 9.41 6.00
CA ILE A 346 25.41 8.67 5.23
C ILE A 346 24.76 7.68 6.19
N VAL A 347 23.47 7.82 6.46
CA VAL A 347 22.70 6.84 7.24
C VAL A 347 21.99 5.92 6.27
N MET A 348 22.37 4.64 6.29
CA MET A 348 21.85 3.61 5.41
C MET A 348 21.16 2.51 6.21
N ALA A 349 19.94 2.19 5.80
CA ALA A 349 19.21 0.98 6.18
C ALA A 349 18.89 0.17 4.91
N GLY A 350 18.23 -0.97 5.02
CA GLY A 350 17.85 -1.74 3.84
C GLY A 350 16.70 -2.68 4.11
N SER A 351 16.11 -3.19 3.04
CA SER A 351 15.16 -4.30 3.12
C SER A 351 15.91 -5.58 3.42
N VAL A 352 15.27 -6.42 4.21
CA VAL A 352 15.62 -7.83 4.41
C VAL A 352 14.45 -8.63 3.89
N THR A 353 14.73 -9.78 3.28
CA THR A 353 13.70 -10.56 2.61
C THR A 353 12.72 -11.19 3.59
N ASP A 354 11.44 -11.00 3.31
CA ASP A 354 10.33 -11.41 4.15
C ASP A 354 9.96 -12.87 3.88
N ASN A 355 9.67 -13.59 4.98
CA ASN A 355 9.07 -14.93 5.00
C ASN A 355 9.76 -16.02 4.15
N PHE A 356 11.00 -15.82 3.70
CA PHE A 356 11.75 -16.80 2.92
C PHE A 356 12.35 -17.91 3.81
N SER A 357 12.74 -17.56 5.04
CA SER A 357 13.34 -18.41 6.05
C SER A 357 12.94 -17.94 7.45
N THR A 358 13.12 -18.81 8.46
CA THR A 358 13.05 -18.40 9.88
C THR A 358 14.40 -17.88 10.39
N ARG A 359 15.35 -17.64 9.48
CA ARG A 359 16.73 -17.24 9.75
C ARG A 359 17.22 -16.38 8.59
N GLU A 360 16.77 -15.13 8.59
CA GLU A 360 17.12 -14.05 7.69
C GLU A 360 18.30 -13.22 8.18
N THR A 361 18.91 -12.47 7.27
CA THR A 361 20.05 -11.61 7.59
C THR A 361 19.67 -10.43 8.48
N SER A 362 20.64 -9.62 8.89
CA SER A 362 20.41 -8.50 9.81
C SER A 362 19.79 -7.28 9.11
N GLY A 363 18.77 -6.68 9.72
CA GLY A 363 18.26 -5.35 9.36
C GLY A 363 19.11 -4.16 9.86
N VAL A 364 20.41 -4.35 10.11
CA VAL A 364 21.31 -3.34 10.69
C VAL A 364 21.28 -2.00 9.96
N ILE A 365 21.22 -0.93 10.75
CA ILE A 365 21.32 0.47 10.30
C ILE A 365 22.76 0.93 10.52
N ARG A 366 23.36 1.62 9.54
CA ARG A 366 24.77 2.03 9.60
C ARG A 366 24.95 3.48 9.21
N GLY A 367 25.91 4.12 9.88
CA GLY A 367 26.41 5.44 9.54
C GLY A 367 27.80 5.36 8.94
N PHE A 368 27.98 5.94 7.76
CA PHE A 368 29.27 6.02 7.08
C PHE A 368 29.71 7.47 6.93
N ASP A 369 31.01 7.74 6.94
CA ASP A 369 31.55 9.06 6.61
C ASP A 369 31.12 9.47 5.20
N VAL A 370 30.55 10.66 5.06
CA VAL A 370 29.98 11.14 3.80
C VAL A 370 31.02 11.37 2.70
N ASN A 371 32.27 11.60 3.08
CA ASN A 371 33.36 11.84 2.14
C ASN A 371 34.10 10.57 1.78
N THR A 372 34.42 9.73 2.76
CA THR A 372 35.30 8.56 2.59
C THR A 372 34.55 7.23 2.50
N GLY A 373 33.31 7.14 3.01
CA GLY A 373 32.57 5.88 3.10
C GLY A 373 33.03 4.96 4.24
N GLU A 374 33.87 5.44 5.15
CA GLU A 374 34.30 4.69 6.33
C GLU A 374 33.11 4.45 7.29
N LEU A 375 32.99 3.24 7.84
CA LEU A 375 31.96 2.94 8.85
C LEU A 375 32.25 3.70 10.14
N LEU A 376 31.34 4.59 10.55
CA LEU A 376 31.45 5.39 11.77
C LEU A 376 30.72 4.73 12.94
N TRP A 377 29.55 4.15 12.68
CA TRP A 377 28.70 3.52 13.68
C TRP A 377 27.74 2.51 13.06
N ALA A 378 27.27 1.56 13.88
CA ALA A 378 26.19 0.64 13.55
C ALA A 378 25.09 0.70 14.60
N PHE A 379 23.87 0.30 14.24
CA PHE A 379 22.74 0.05 15.12
C PHE A 379 22.03 -1.22 14.65
N ASP A 380 22.29 -2.34 15.30
CA ASP A 380 21.68 -3.63 15.05
C ASP A 380 20.48 -3.84 16.00
N PRO A 381 19.22 -3.66 15.54
CA PRO A 381 18.08 -3.58 16.44
C PRO A 381 17.74 -4.92 17.12
N GLY A 382 18.18 -6.05 16.58
CA GLY A 382 18.02 -7.37 17.20
C GLY A 382 19.15 -7.76 18.15
N ALA A 383 20.19 -6.94 18.28
CA ALA A 383 21.34 -7.23 19.15
C ALA A 383 21.11 -6.80 20.60
N LYS A 384 21.80 -7.48 21.52
CA LYS A 384 21.82 -7.10 22.95
C LYS A 384 22.48 -5.74 23.17
N ASP A 385 23.56 -5.45 22.45
CA ASP A 385 24.18 -4.14 22.34
C ASP A 385 24.03 -3.66 20.89
N PRO A 386 23.02 -2.82 20.59
CA PRO A 386 22.75 -2.40 19.22
C PRO A 386 23.92 -1.65 18.58
N ASN A 387 24.73 -0.92 19.35
CA ASN A 387 25.80 -0.09 18.79
C ASN A 387 27.14 -0.81 18.65
N ALA A 388 27.19 -2.13 18.93
CA ALA A 388 28.39 -2.91 18.72
C ALA A 388 28.70 -3.06 17.22
N ILE A 389 29.91 -2.64 16.81
CA ILE A 389 30.45 -2.96 15.50
C ILE A 389 31.16 -4.32 15.60
N PRO A 390 30.72 -5.35 14.86
CA PRO A 390 31.36 -6.67 14.90
C PRO A 390 32.83 -6.62 14.45
N SER A 391 33.67 -7.47 15.04
CA SER A 391 35.00 -7.76 14.48
C SER A 391 34.88 -8.62 13.23
N ASP A 392 35.96 -8.81 12.48
CA ASP A 392 35.96 -9.64 11.26
C ASP A 392 35.54 -11.10 11.50
N GLU A 393 35.68 -11.61 12.74
CA GLU A 393 35.27 -12.96 13.13
C GLU A 393 33.81 -13.06 13.59
N HIS A 394 33.10 -11.93 13.72
CA HIS A 394 31.72 -11.85 14.19
C HIS A 394 30.82 -11.18 13.14
N THR A 395 29.54 -11.52 13.18
CA THR A 395 28.53 -10.94 12.30
C THR A 395 27.47 -10.21 13.11
N PHE A 396 26.70 -9.37 12.44
CA PHE A 396 25.44 -8.86 12.97
C PHE A 396 24.45 -10.01 13.24
N THR A 397 23.38 -9.69 13.95
CA THR A 397 22.40 -10.63 14.48
C THR A 397 21.42 -11.06 13.37
N PHE A 398 21.16 -12.37 13.27
CA PHE A 398 20.10 -12.88 12.39
C PHE A 398 18.72 -12.36 12.84
N ASN A 399 17.81 -12.16 11.89
CA ASN A 399 16.42 -11.74 12.14
C ASN A 399 16.27 -10.39 12.86
N SER A 400 17.26 -9.51 12.80
CA SER A 400 17.07 -8.14 13.27
C SER A 400 16.03 -7.43 12.40
N PRO A 401 15.05 -6.72 12.99
CA PRO A 401 14.05 -6.00 12.21
C PRO A 401 14.74 -4.96 11.31
N ASN A 402 14.22 -4.78 10.11
CA ASN A 402 14.82 -3.94 9.09
C ASN A 402 14.20 -2.52 9.06
N SER A 403 14.72 -1.65 8.20
CA SER A 403 14.07 -0.39 7.83
C SER A 403 14.25 -0.21 6.34
N TRP A 404 13.16 -0.47 5.60
CA TRP A 404 13.17 -0.55 4.16
C TRP A 404 12.60 0.71 3.49
N ALA A 405 11.71 1.44 4.17
CA ALA A 405 11.13 2.69 3.68
C ALA A 405 12.09 3.89 3.84
N PRO A 406 11.93 4.96 3.04
CA PRO A 406 12.76 6.15 3.19
C PRO A 406 12.66 6.74 4.61
N ALA A 407 13.78 7.21 5.16
CA ALA A 407 13.82 7.84 6.48
C ALA A 407 13.61 9.38 6.40
N ALA A 408 13.45 10.02 7.55
CA ALA A 408 13.45 11.49 7.68
C ALA A 408 14.56 11.97 8.62
N TYR A 409 14.97 13.23 8.50
CA TYR A 409 16.05 13.81 9.29
C TYR A 409 15.73 15.25 9.72
N ASP A 410 15.98 15.54 11.00
CA ASP A 410 15.98 16.90 11.55
C ASP A 410 17.43 17.34 11.81
N ALA A 411 17.92 18.24 10.97
CA ALA A 411 19.28 18.76 11.08
C ALA A 411 19.53 19.61 12.34
N LYS A 412 18.49 20.22 12.93
CA LYS A 412 18.62 21.04 14.15
C LYS A 412 18.81 20.15 15.38
N LEU A 413 18.22 18.96 15.38
CA LEU A 413 18.33 17.99 16.47
C LEU A 413 19.44 16.94 16.23
N ASP A 414 19.94 16.85 15.00
CA ASP A 414 20.79 15.77 14.51
C ASP A 414 20.15 14.39 14.76
N LEU A 415 18.84 14.28 14.49
CA LEU A 415 18.07 13.05 14.65
C LEU A 415 17.57 12.55 13.31
N VAL A 416 17.83 11.28 13.04
CA VAL A 416 17.25 10.51 11.94
C VAL A 416 16.12 9.63 12.48
N TYR A 417 15.00 9.62 11.77
CA TYR A 417 13.79 8.88 12.11
C TYR A 417 13.58 7.76 11.10
N LEU A 418 13.73 6.53 11.57
CA LEU A 418 13.64 5.32 10.76
C LEU A 418 12.30 4.62 11.02
N PRO A 419 11.47 4.44 9.99
CA PRO A 419 10.32 3.55 10.06
C PRO A 419 10.82 2.10 10.07
N MET A 420 10.52 1.36 11.14
CA MET A 420 11.02 0.00 11.33
C MET A 420 10.00 -1.04 10.90
N GLY A 421 10.51 -2.06 10.21
CA GLY A 421 9.83 -3.32 9.87
C GLY A 421 9.62 -4.23 11.08
N VAL A 422 9.05 -5.41 10.80
CA VAL A 422 8.92 -6.51 11.77
C VAL A 422 10.11 -7.48 11.64
N THR A 423 10.29 -8.34 12.65
CA THR A 423 11.20 -9.48 12.55
C THR A 423 10.54 -10.65 11.82
N THR A 424 11.21 -11.15 10.76
CA THR A 424 10.79 -12.34 10.02
C THR A 424 10.86 -13.63 10.85
N PRO A 425 9.91 -14.58 10.72
CA PRO A 425 8.67 -14.51 9.91
C PRO A 425 7.66 -13.49 10.43
N ASP A 426 6.96 -12.82 9.53
CA ASP A 426 6.16 -11.63 9.88
C ASP A 426 4.82 -12.01 10.50
N ILE A 427 4.29 -13.17 10.09
CA ILE A 427 2.96 -13.67 10.48
C ILE A 427 3.00 -14.75 11.57
N TRP A 428 4.17 -14.98 12.18
CA TRP A 428 4.33 -15.88 13.33
C TRP A 428 5.58 -15.50 14.14
N GLY A 429 5.39 -15.12 15.40
CA GLY A 429 6.41 -14.54 16.27
C GLY A 429 6.91 -15.43 17.40
N GLY A 430 6.49 -16.69 17.48
CA GLY A 430 6.72 -17.54 18.67
C GLY A 430 8.18 -17.82 19.04
N ASN A 431 9.14 -17.56 18.14
CA ASN A 431 10.59 -17.67 18.37
C ASN A 431 11.30 -16.32 18.54
N ARG A 432 10.59 -15.19 18.46
CA ARG A 432 11.21 -13.86 18.56
C ARG A 432 11.70 -13.61 19.98
N THR A 433 12.93 -13.10 20.09
CA THR A 433 13.50 -12.74 21.40
C THR A 433 13.06 -11.33 21.82
N PRO A 434 13.15 -10.97 23.11
CA PRO A 434 12.90 -9.61 23.56
C PRO A 434 13.77 -8.55 22.87
N GLU A 435 14.99 -8.91 22.44
CA GLU A 435 15.87 -8.03 21.68
C GLU A 435 15.32 -7.77 20.28
N GLN A 436 14.88 -8.81 19.57
CA GLN A 436 14.26 -8.70 18.23
C GLN A 436 12.95 -7.88 18.25
N GLU A 437 12.17 -8.02 19.33
CA GLU A 437 10.90 -7.31 19.51
C GLU A 437 11.03 -5.84 19.92
N ARG A 438 12.18 -5.44 20.48
CA ARG A 438 12.34 -4.12 21.15
C ARG A 438 12.07 -2.93 20.22
N TYR A 439 12.41 -3.06 18.94
CA TYR A 439 12.29 -1.99 17.93
C TYR A 439 11.47 -2.40 16.70
N ALA A 440 10.86 -3.58 16.71
CA ALA A 440 9.99 -4.03 15.63
C ALA A 440 8.73 -3.14 15.54
N SER A 441 8.27 -2.87 14.31
CA SER A 441 7.05 -2.09 14.00
C SER A 441 7.01 -0.76 14.77
N SER A 442 8.10 0.00 14.71
CA SER A 442 8.32 1.22 15.51
C SER A 442 8.87 2.39 14.70
N ILE A 443 8.64 3.61 15.18
CA ILE A 443 9.46 4.76 14.77
C ILE A 443 10.69 4.78 15.68
N LEU A 444 11.86 4.63 15.07
CA LEU A 444 13.15 4.65 15.76
C LEU A 444 13.87 5.98 15.49
N ALA A 445 14.20 6.72 16.54
CA ALA A 445 14.99 7.94 16.44
C ALA A 445 16.42 7.71 16.91
N LEU A 446 17.38 7.89 16.00
CA LEU A 446 18.81 7.78 16.29
C LEU A 446 19.47 9.15 16.08
N ASN A 447 20.54 9.42 16.82
CA ASN A 447 21.43 10.51 16.45
C ASN A 447 22.17 10.16 15.15
N ALA A 448 22.03 10.97 14.10
CA ALA A 448 22.56 10.62 12.78
C ALA A 448 24.10 10.59 12.74
N THR A 449 24.77 11.40 13.56
CA THR A 449 26.24 11.42 13.61
C THR A 449 26.83 10.23 14.37
N THR A 450 26.16 9.72 15.41
CA THR A 450 26.73 8.75 16.36
C THR A 450 26.02 7.40 16.42
N GLY A 451 24.85 7.27 15.82
CA GLY A 451 24.03 6.05 15.86
C GLY A 451 23.37 5.76 17.21
N LYS A 452 23.53 6.63 18.20
CA LYS A 452 22.95 6.42 19.54
C LYS A 452 21.45 6.61 19.53
N LEU A 453 20.74 5.72 20.23
CA LEU A 453 19.31 5.83 20.45
C LEU A 453 18.96 7.15 21.15
N ALA A 454 18.04 7.91 20.55
CA ALA A 454 17.39 9.04 21.21
C ALA A 454 16.08 8.57 21.87
N TRP A 455 15.20 7.94 21.09
CA TRP A 455 13.93 7.38 21.55
C TRP A 455 13.38 6.39 20.51
N SER A 456 12.41 5.56 20.90
CA SER A 456 11.62 4.74 19.99
C SER A 456 10.16 4.68 20.44
N TYR A 457 9.23 4.57 19.49
CA TYR A 457 7.80 4.41 19.76
C TYR A 457 7.26 3.24 18.94
N GLN A 458 6.82 2.17 19.61
CA GLN A 458 6.28 0.98 18.96
C GLN A 458 4.80 1.18 18.61
N THR A 459 4.47 0.93 17.35
CA THR A 459 3.13 1.16 16.77
C THR A 459 2.28 -0.10 16.69
N VAL A 460 2.91 -1.27 16.73
CA VAL A 460 2.28 -2.58 16.87
C VAL A 460 3.13 -3.42 17.82
N HIS A 461 2.54 -3.92 18.89
CA HIS A 461 3.18 -4.83 19.83
C HIS A 461 3.12 -6.25 19.30
N HIS A 462 4.25 -6.96 19.29
CA HIS A 462 4.33 -8.36 18.85
C HIS A 462 3.57 -8.59 17.52
N ASP A 463 4.04 -7.93 16.47
CA ASP A 463 3.34 -7.84 15.19
C ASP A 463 3.26 -9.20 14.49
N LEU A 464 2.04 -9.70 14.25
CA LEU A 464 1.76 -10.96 13.55
C LEU A 464 1.08 -10.75 12.20
N TRP A 465 1.06 -9.52 11.71
CA TRP A 465 0.20 -9.10 10.60
C TRP A 465 0.97 -8.42 9.47
N ASP A 466 2.30 -8.28 9.62
CA ASP A 466 3.12 -7.46 8.74
C ASP A 466 2.56 -6.03 8.68
N MET A 467 2.37 -5.42 9.86
CA MET A 467 1.72 -4.13 10.07
C MET A 467 2.71 -3.05 10.51
N ASP A 468 3.93 -3.13 9.97
CA ASP A 468 5.01 -2.19 10.21
C ASP A 468 4.74 -0.79 9.61
N LEU A 469 5.75 0.07 9.68
CA LEU A 469 5.71 1.44 9.18
C LEU A 469 6.30 1.48 7.76
N PRO A 470 5.47 1.70 6.73
CA PRO A 470 5.88 1.43 5.37
C PRO A 470 6.37 2.67 4.62
N ALA A 471 6.41 3.84 5.27
CA ALA A 471 6.57 5.11 4.57
C ALA A 471 7.52 6.09 5.26
N GLN A 472 7.98 7.07 4.48
CA GLN A 472 8.74 8.20 5.02
C GLN A 472 7.91 8.94 6.08
N PRO A 473 8.41 9.06 7.32
CA PRO A 473 7.80 9.96 8.29
C PRO A 473 7.91 11.40 7.84
N THR A 474 6.94 12.25 8.19
CA THR A 474 6.96 13.67 7.81
C THR A 474 7.11 14.58 9.02
N LEU A 475 8.09 15.47 8.99
CA LEU A 475 8.34 16.44 10.06
C LEU A 475 7.62 17.76 9.77
N ALA A 476 6.98 18.32 10.79
CA ALA A 476 6.28 19.60 10.70
C ALA A 476 6.27 20.32 12.04
N ASP A 477 6.03 21.64 12.03
CA ASP A 477 5.79 22.43 13.23
C ASP A 477 4.33 22.89 13.24
N ILE A 478 3.51 22.32 14.14
CA ILE A 478 2.07 22.60 14.22
C ILE A 478 1.72 23.39 15.47
N THR A 479 0.56 24.02 15.47
CA THR A 479 0.08 24.81 16.61
C THR A 479 -0.87 23.98 17.46
N VAL A 480 -0.46 23.63 18.68
CA VAL A 480 -1.28 22.91 19.67
C VAL A 480 -1.52 23.81 20.86
N ASN A 481 -2.78 24.12 21.18
CA ASN A 481 -3.16 25.01 22.29
C ASN A 481 -2.43 26.37 22.27
N GLY A 482 -2.18 26.92 21.08
CA GLY A 482 -1.47 28.18 20.88
C GLY A 482 0.07 28.10 21.00
N GLN A 483 0.64 26.91 21.20
CA GLN A 483 2.08 26.68 21.22
C GLN A 483 2.52 25.93 19.96
N LYS A 484 3.68 26.32 19.40
CA LYS A 484 4.30 25.57 18.31
C LYS A 484 4.96 24.31 18.85
N VAL A 485 4.56 23.16 18.32
CA VAL A 485 5.06 21.84 18.69
C VAL A 485 5.75 21.21 17.47
N PRO A 486 7.02 20.79 17.60
CA PRO A 486 7.72 20.10 16.54
C PRO A 486 7.26 18.64 16.48
N VAL A 487 6.49 18.28 15.46
CA VAL A 487 5.91 16.94 15.30
C VAL A 487 6.57 16.11 14.21
N ILE A 488 6.37 14.81 14.32
CA ILE A 488 6.57 13.79 13.29
C ILE A 488 5.26 13.05 13.06
N TYR A 489 4.84 12.96 11.81
CA TYR A 489 3.73 12.12 11.35
C TYR A 489 4.29 10.77 10.88
N ALA A 490 3.78 9.70 11.46
CA ALA A 490 4.17 8.33 11.17
C ALA A 490 2.95 7.52 10.71
N PRO A 491 2.66 7.52 9.40
CA PRO A 491 1.60 6.69 8.82
C PRO A 491 2.00 5.21 8.87
N ALA A 492 1.11 4.33 9.32
CA ALA A 492 1.35 2.90 9.50
C ALA A 492 0.42 2.04 8.65
N LYS A 493 0.82 0.82 8.29
CA LYS A 493 0.00 -0.12 7.50
C LYS A 493 -1.39 -0.35 8.10
N THR A 494 -1.52 -0.26 9.42
CA THR A 494 -2.80 -0.32 10.16
C THR A 494 -3.82 0.76 9.77
N GLY A 495 -3.41 1.84 9.08
CA GLY A 495 -4.22 3.03 8.82
C GLY A 495 -4.18 4.06 9.95
N ASN A 496 -3.41 3.82 11.02
CA ASN A 496 -3.05 4.85 11.99
C ASN A 496 -2.11 5.89 11.35
N ILE A 497 -2.21 7.14 11.80
CA ILE A 497 -1.13 8.11 11.70
C ILE A 497 -0.74 8.48 13.13
N PHE A 498 0.43 8.04 13.58
CA PHE A 498 0.95 8.42 14.89
C PHE A 498 1.58 9.81 14.79
N VAL A 499 1.19 10.71 15.67
CA VAL A 499 1.73 12.07 15.72
C VAL A 499 2.47 12.23 17.04
N LEU A 500 3.79 12.32 16.95
CA LEU A 500 4.69 12.38 18.10
C LEU A 500 5.43 13.71 18.12
N ASP A 501 5.87 14.17 19.29
CA ASP A 501 6.88 15.22 19.40
C ASP A 501 8.21 14.62 18.98
N ARG A 502 8.79 15.15 17.89
CA ARG A 502 9.96 14.53 17.26
C ARG A 502 11.23 14.60 18.12
N ARG A 503 11.23 15.38 19.20
CA ARG A 503 12.38 15.51 20.11
C ARG A 503 12.49 14.35 21.09
N ASN A 504 11.37 13.77 21.51
CA ASN A 504 11.32 12.80 22.61
C ASN A 504 10.39 11.59 22.37
N GLY A 505 9.60 11.58 21.28
CA GLY A 505 8.69 10.49 20.94
C GLY A 505 7.38 10.50 21.74
N GLU A 506 7.07 11.56 22.48
CA GLU A 506 5.81 11.66 23.23
C GLU A 506 4.63 11.91 22.28
N LEU A 507 3.48 11.28 22.56
CA LEU A 507 2.27 11.44 21.76
C LEU A 507 1.74 12.87 21.82
N VAL A 508 1.57 13.49 20.65
CA VAL A 508 0.88 14.78 20.48
C VAL A 508 -0.58 14.54 20.12
N VAL A 509 -0.86 13.56 19.27
CA VAL A 509 -2.21 12.99 19.09
C VAL A 509 -2.31 11.73 19.95
N PRO A 510 -3.32 11.59 20.82
CA PRO A 510 -3.48 10.40 21.64
C PRO A 510 -3.59 9.12 20.80
N ALA A 511 -2.95 8.05 21.29
CA ALA A 511 -3.08 6.70 20.73
C ALA A 511 -3.39 5.71 21.87
N PRO A 512 -4.64 5.69 22.39
CA PRO A 512 -5.01 4.81 23.49
C PRO A 512 -4.81 3.32 23.15
N GLU A 513 -4.33 2.56 24.12
CA GLU A 513 -4.30 1.10 24.11
C GLU A 513 -5.72 0.54 24.11
N LYS A 514 -6.06 -0.30 23.12
CA LYS A 514 -7.36 -0.97 23.03
C LYS A 514 -7.20 -2.48 22.99
N PRO A 515 -8.10 -3.24 23.64
CA PRO A 515 -8.14 -4.68 23.51
C PRO A 515 -8.27 -5.13 22.06
N VAL A 516 -7.55 -6.18 21.69
CA VAL A 516 -7.59 -6.79 20.35
C VAL A 516 -7.97 -8.26 20.41
N PRO A 517 -8.44 -8.88 19.31
CA PRO A 517 -8.71 -10.31 19.25
C PRO A 517 -7.53 -11.15 19.76
N GLN A 518 -7.83 -12.22 20.52
CA GLN A 518 -6.84 -13.05 21.19
C GLN A 518 -6.80 -14.47 20.62
N GLY A 519 -5.90 -15.34 21.09
CA GLY A 519 -5.83 -16.73 20.65
C GLY A 519 -4.97 -16.88 19.40
N ALA A 520 -3.66 -16.76 19.60
CA ALA A 520 -2.64 -16.95 18.58
C ALA A 520 -2.62 -18.38 18.04
N ALA A 521 -1.94 -18.57 16.90
CA ALA A 521 -1.53 -19.89 16.45
C ALA A 521 -0.67 -20.61 17.52
N LYS A 522 -0.60 -21.94 17.45
CA LYS A 522 0.11 -22.74 18.44
C LYS A 522 1.59 -22.33 18.53
N GLY A 523 2.07 -22.17 19.76
CA GLY A 523 3.47 -21.81 20.04
C GLY A 523 3.75 -20.30 19.99
N ASP A 524 2.71 -19.48 19.79
CA ASP A 524 2.80 -18.03 19.73
C ASP A 524 1.89 -17.36 20.77
N TYR A 525 1.90 -16.03 20.84
CA TYR A 525 1.00 -15.25 21.68
C TYR A 525 0.50 -13.98 20.97
N VAL A 526 -0.48 -13.30 21.56
CA VAL A 526 -0.93 -11.97 21.11
C VAL A 526 -0.87 -11.07 22.33
N THR A 527 -0.44 -9.82 22.15
CA THR A 527 -0.47 -8.85 23.24
C THR A 527 -1.93 -8.50 23.59
N PRO A 528 -2.26 -8.19 24.86
CA PRO A 528 -3.64 -7.92 25.23
C PRO A 528 -4.24 -6.68 24.53
N THR A 529 -3.39 -5.71 24.20
CA THR A 529 -3.78 -4.44 23.58
C THR A 529 -2.83 -4.04 22.45
N GLN A 530 -3.32 -3.12 21.62
CA GLN A 530 -2.55 -2.38 20.62
C GLN A 530 -2.87 -0.89 20.70
N PRO A 531 -1.97 0.01 20.25
CA PRO A 531 -2.23 1.44 20.24
C PRO A 531 -3.11 1.86 19.05
N PHE A 532 -4.13 2.68 19.33
CA PHE A 532 -5.04 3.21 18.32
C PHE A 532 -4.99 4.73 18.28
N SER A 533 -4.17 5.30 17.39
CA SER A 533 -4.13 6.76 17.12
C SER A 533 -5.51 7.31 16.82
N GLU A 534 -5.85 8.44 17.44
CA GLU A 534 -7.07 9.18 17.15
C GLU A 534 -7.06 9.82 15.75
N LEU A 535 -5.88 10.01 15.15
CA LEU A 535 -5.73 10.38 13.75
C LEU A 535 -5.53 9.11 12.90
N SER A 536 -6.52 8.74 12.09
CA SER A 536 -6.50 7.47 11.36
C SER A 536 -7.46 7.43 10.18
N PHE A 537 -7.08 6.70 9.12
CA PHE A 537 -7.95 6.28 8.01
C PHE A 537 -8.53 4.87 8.20
N ARG A 538 -8.40 4.29 9.40
CA ARG A 538 -9.00 2.98 9.66
C ARG A 538 -10.51 3.01 9.42
N PRO A 539 -11.05 1.93 8.83
CA PRO A 539 -12.48 1.72 8.80
C PRO A 539 -13.08 1.79 10.20
N THR A 540 -14.21 2.49 10.34
CA THR A 540 -14.90 2.64 11.63
C THR A 540 -15.72 1.40 12.01
N LYS A 541 -15.87 0.46 11.09
CA LYS A 541 -16.59 -0.80 11.25
C LYS A 541 -15.74 -1.94 10.72
N ASP A 542 -15.85 -3.09 11.37
CA ASP A 542 -15.31 -4.34 10.86
C ASP A 542 -16.06 -4.79 9.62
N LEU A 543 -15.38 -5.56 8.76
CA LEU A 543 -16.00 -6.22 7.63
C LEU A 543 -17.09 -7.21 8.08
N SER A 544 -18.08 -7.34 7.22
CA SER A 544 -19.20 -8.25 7.35
C SER A 544 -19.43 -8.98 6.03
N GLY A 545 -20.35 -9.95 6.05
CA GLY A 545 -20.79 -10.60 4.81
C GLY A 545 -21.39 -9.61 3.79
N ALA A 546 -21.85 -8.42 4.20
CA ALA A 546 -22.35 -7.40 3.29
C ALA A 546 -21.24 -6.75 2.46
N ASP A 547 -20.01 -6.72 2.97
CA ASP A 547 -18.86 -6.07 2.33
C ASP A 547 -18.19 -6.97 1.29
N MET A 548 -18.57 -8.25 1.23
CA MET A 548 -18.05 -9.19 0.25
C MET A 548 -18.58 -8.82 -1.14
N TRP A 549 -17.63 -8.51 -2.03
CA TRP A 549 -17.86 -8.16 -3.41
C TRP A 549 -17.62 -9.36 -4.34
N GLY A 550 -18.26 -9.35 -5.51
CA GLY A 550 -18.02 -10.34 -6.56
C GLY A 550 -18.28 -9.74 -7.93
N ALA A 551 -17.74 -10.34 -9.00
CA ALA A 551 -18.05 -9.91 -10.36
C ALA A 551 -19.50 -10.24 -10.76
N THR A 552 -20.08 -11.26 -10.13
CA THR A 552 -21.49 -11.65 -10.25
C THR A 552 -22.13 -11.93 -8.89
N MET A 553 -23.47 -12.03 -8.83
CA MET A 553 -24.17 -12.54 -7.64
C MET A 553 -23.71 -13.94 -7.19
N PHE A 554 -23.16 -14.75 -8.10
CA PHE A 554 -22.65 -16.08 -7.79
C PHE A 554 -21.27 -16.00 -7.14
N ASP A 555 -20.38 -15.17 -7.68
CA ASP A 555 -19.06 -14.92 -7.09
C ASP A 555 -19.21 -14.28 -5.71
N GLN A 556 -20.16 -13.34 -5.58
CA GLN A 556 -20.45 -12.73 -4.28
C GLN A 556 -20.89 -13.77 -3.24
N LEU A 557 -21.75 -14.72 -3.62
CA LEU A 557 -22.15 -15.82 -2.74
C LEU A 557 -20.92 -16.64 -2.30
N VAL A 558 -20.01 -16.95 -3.22
CA VAL A 558 -18.76 -17.67 -2.89
C VAL A 558 -17.88 -16.85 -1.96
N CYS A 559 -17.67 -15.56 -2.23
CA CYS A 559 -16.87 -14.67 -1.38
C CYS A 559 -17.46 -14.57 0.04
N ARG A 560 -18.79 -14.52 0.18
CA ARG A 560 -19.45 -14.59 1.49
C ARG A 560 -19.21 -15.91 2.20
N VAL A 561 -19.25 -17.03 1.48
CA VAL A 561 -18.92 -18.33 2.07
C VAL A 561 -17.48 -18.35 2.56
N MET A 562 -16.53 -17.92 1.73
CA MET A 562 -15.11 -17.83 2.10
C MET A 562 -14.91 -16.95 3.34
N PHE A 563 -15.56 -15.79 3.39
CA PHE A 563 -15.52 -14.89 4.55
C PHE A 563 -15.93 -15.60 5.84
N HIS A 564 -17.06 -16.31 5.84
CA HIS A 564 -17.56 -17.02 7.03
C HIS A 564 -16.77 -18.29 7.37
N GLN A 565 -15.92 -18.79 6.47
CA GLN A 565 -15.00 -19.89 6.75
C GLN A 565 -13.68 -19.43 7.37
N MET A 566 -13.30 -18.18 7.16
CA MET A 566 -12.10 -17.58 7.75
C MET A 566 -12.40 -17.03 9.13
N ARG A 567 -11.37 -16.95 9.96
CA ARG A 567 -11.42 -16.18 11.20
C ARG A 567 -11.38 -14.69 10.91
N TYR A 568 -12.34 -13.94 11.42
CA TYR A 568 -12.32 -12.48 11.40
C TYR A 568 -13.11 -11.91 12.59
N GLU A 569 -12.40 -11.22 13.47
CA GLU A 569 -12.90 -10.59 14.69
C GLU A 569 -12.53 -9.08 14.71
N GLY A 570 -12.23 -8.53 13.53
CA GLY A 570 -11.76 -7.15 13.33
C GLY A 570 -10.25 -7.05 13.06
N ILE A 571 -9.74 -5.81 13.03
CA ILE A 571 -8.31 -5.55 12.92
C ILE A 571 -7.54 -6.28 14.05
N PHE A 572 -6.34 -6.76 13.76
CA PHE A 572 -5.54 -7.59 14.68
C PHE A 572 -6.16 -8.96 15.02
N THR A 573 -7.05 -9.51 14.19
CA THR A 573 -7.38 -10.94 14.26
C THR A 573 -6.10 -11.75 13.99
N PRO A 574 -5.59 -12.56 14.93
CA PRO A 574 -4.31 -13.23 14.74
C PRO A 574 -4.40 -14.33 13.68
N PRO A 575 -3.27 -14.63 13.00
CA PRO A 575 -3.17 -15.80 12.12
C PRO A 575 -3.58 -17.09 12.84
N SER A 576 -4.28 -17.97 12.12
CA SER A 576 -4.81 -19.22 12.68
C SER A 576 -4.78 -20.37 11.66
N GLU A 577 -4.77 -21.61 12.15
CA GLU A 577 -4.72 -22.81 11.30
C GLU A 577 -6.01 -23.02 10.46
N GLN A 578 -7.12 -22.37 10.85
CA GLN A 578 -8.37 -22.37 10.06
C GLN A 578 -8.37 -21.32 8.93
N GLY A 579 -7.33 -20.49 8.84
CA GLY A 579 -7.29 -19.30 7.99
C GLY A 579 -7.83 -18.06 8.69
N THR A 580 -7.20 -16.92 8.43
CA THR A 580 -7.57 -15.62 9.00
C THR A 580 -7.71 -14.60 7.88
N LEU A 581 -8.78 -13.80 7.91
CA LEU A 581 -8.88 -12.61 7.08
C LEU A 581 -8.14 -11.46 7.79
N VAL A 582 -7.11 -10.91 7.15
CA VAL A 582 -6.38 -9.74 7.64
C VAL A 582 -6.93 -8.52 6.91
N PHE A 583 -7.49 -7.57 7.67
CA PHE A 583 -8.04 -6.33 7.14
C PHE A 583 -7.75 -5.14 8.08
N PRO A 584 -7.14 -4.03 7.59
CA PRO A 584 -6.56 -3.86 6.26
C PRO A 584 -5.51 -4.96 5.95
N GLY A 585 -5.22 -5.21 4.67
CA GLY A 585 -4.30 -6.30 4.28
C GLY A 585 -2.87 -6.04 4.76
N ASN A 586 -1.96 -7.00 4.55
CA ASN A 586 -0.54 -6.88 4.92
C ASN A 586 0.23 -5.78 4.13
N LEU A 587 -0.27 -5.36 2.96
CA LEU A 587 0.21 -4.15 2.29
C LEU A 587 -0.33 -2.85 2.92
N GLY A 588 -1.19 -2.96 3.92
CA GLY A 588 -1.69 -1.84 4.71
C GLY A 588 -2.62 -0.87 3.98
N MET A 589 -3.04 0.16 4.72
CA MET A 589 -3.73 1.34 4.21
C MET A 589 -2.75 2.42 3.73
N PHE A 590 -1.55 2.42 4.30
CA PHE A 590 -0.42 3.24 3.87
C PHE A 590 0.68 2.34 3.33
N GLU A 591 1.46 2.90 2.41
CA GLU A 591 2.65 2.29 1.79
C GLU A 591 3.72 3.39 1.53
N TRP A 592 4.78 3.09 0.78
CA TRP A 592 6.03 3.83 0.59
C TRP A 592 5.86 5.27 0.11
N GLY A 593 4.70 5.57 -0.50
CA GLY A 593 4.34 6.90 -0.97
C GLY A 593 4.24 7.94 0.16
N GLY A 594 3.90 7.52 1.39
CA GLY A 594 3.75 8.39 2.54
C GLY A 594 2.65 9.45 2.38
N ILE A 595 2.79 10.55 3.11
CA ILE A 595 1.85 11.68 3.09
C ILE A 595 2.54 12.98 2.66
N SER A 596 1.76 14.02 2.36
CA SER A 596 2.28 15.35 2.03
C SER A 596 1.71 16.36 3.00
N VAL A 597 2.57 17.16 3.63
CA VAL A 597 2.14 18.16 4.61
C VAL A 597 2.28 19.55 4.02
N ASP A 598 1.19 20.33 4.02
CA ASP A 598 1.24 21.78 3.79
C ASP A 598 1.53 22.49 5.13
N PRO A 599 2.78 22.91 5.39
CA PRO A 599 3.14 23.50 6.67
C PRO A 599 2.46 24.86 6.89
N ASN A 600 2.05 25.56 5.82
CA ASN A 600 1.42 26.88 5.92
C ASN A 600 -0.05 26.79 6.36
N ARG A 601 -0.71 25.68 6.01
CA ARG A 601 -2.09 25.39 6.41
C ARG A 601 -2.17 24.44 7.60
N GLU A 602 -1.04 23.86 8.00
CA GLU A 602 -0.97 22.79 9.01
C GLU A 602 -1.90 21.60 8.65
N VAL A 603 -1.89 21.22 7.36
CA VAL A 603 -2.69 20.12 6.81
C VAL A 603 -1.76 18.98 6.39
N ALA A 604 -2.06 17.77 6.80
CA ALA A 604 -1.30 16.54 6.54
C ALA A 604 -2.09 15.56 5.66
#